data_AF-A0A529LXT9-F1
#
_entry.id   AF-A0A529LXT9-F1
#
_cell.length_a   1.000
_cell.length_b   1.000
_cell.length_c   1.000
_cell.angle_alpha   90.00
_cell.angle_beta   90.00
_cell.angle_gamma   90.00
#
_symmetry.space_group_name_H-M   'P 1'
#
loop_
_entity.id
_entity.type
_entity.pdbx_description
1 polymer ?
#
loop_
_entity_poly.entity_id
_entity_poly.type
_entity_poly.pdbx_seq_one_letter_code
_entity_poly.pdbx_strand_id
1 'polypeptide(L)'
;MTDLAVAVPEPIVGRSLWGNAWARLKRNRAAMFSLYYLAFISVISVFGPMVVPHEYTTIYGDYVRMPPSLSAYPKPDMIQGALTDAIKRMRANIKEWHQDGSRVIVTVT
;
A
#
# COMPACT_ATOMS: atom_id res chain seq x y z
N MET A 1 73.33 37.47 5.05
CA MET A 1 71.93 37.46 5.51
C MET A 1 71.09 37.20 4.27
N THR A 2 70.69 35.95 4.05
CA THR A 2 69.89 35.57 2.89
C THR A 2 68.67 34.84 3.42
N ASP A 3 67.54 35.56 3.44
CA ASP A 3 66.26 35.04 3.89
C ASP A 3 65.64 34.25 2.74
N LEU A 4 65.54 32.93 2.91
CA LEU A 4 64.82 32.08 1.97
C LEU A 4 63.33 32.18 2.31
N ALA A 5 62.63 33.07 1.61
CA ALA A 5 61.18 33.11 1.63
C ALA A 5 60.64 31.79 1.06
N VAL A 6 60.36 30.84 1.95
CA VAL A 6 59.65 29.60 1.63
C VAL A 6 58.22 30.00 1.28
N ALA A 7 57.85 29.86 0.01
CA ALA A 7 56.47 30.00 -0.43
C ALA A 7 55.64 28.90 0.25
N VAL A 8 54.79 29.28 1.20
CA VAL A 8 53.83 28.38 1.84
C VAL A 8 52.78 28.02 0.78
N PRO A 9 52.61 26.74 0.41
CA PRO A 9 51.58 26.36 -0.55
C PRO A 9 50.20 26.67 0.03
N GLU A 10 49.34 27.29 -0.79
CA GLU A 10 47.95 27.60 -0.48
C GLU A 10 47.21 26.35 0.08
N PRO A 11 46.41 26.49 1.15
CA PRO A 11 45.72 25.35 1.73
C PRO A 11 44.74 24.75 0.72
N ILE A 12 44.97 23.50 0.36
CA ILE A 12 44.09 22.74 -0.53
C ILE A 12 42.80 22.46 0.24
N VAL A 13 41.77 23.27 0.01
CA VAL A 13 40.45 23.08 0.63
C VAL A 13 39.89 21.72 0.22
N GLY A 14 39.84 20.81 1.19
CA GLY A 14 39.26 19.47 1.01
C GLY A 14 37.78 19.58 0.65
N ARG A 15 37.43 19.20 -0.58
CA ARG A 15 36.04 19.15 -1.05
C ARG A 15 35.33 17.98 -0.34
N SER A 16 34.07 18.16 0.07
CA SER A 16 33.33 17.07 0.71
C SER A 16 33.18 15.86 -0.23
N LEU A 17 33.45 14.66 0.29
CA LEU A 17 33.29 13.42 -0.48
C LEU A 17 31.84 13.23 -0.94
N TRP A 18 30.89 13.68 -0.13
CA TRP A 18 29.46 13.68 -0.44
C TRP A 18 29.12 14.55 -1.65
N GLY A 19 29.66 15.77 -1.72
CA GLY A 19 29.45 16.67 -2.85
C GLY A 19 30.01 16.09 -4.14
N ASN A 20 31.20 15.49 -4.07
CA ASN A 20 31.81 14.80 -5.21
C ASN A 20 30.98 13.60 -5.68
N ALA A 21 30.44 12.80 -4.76
CA ALA A 21 29.57 11.69 -5.09
C ALA A 21 28.27 12.16 -5.77
N TRP A 22 27.64 13.21 -5.24
CA TRP A 22 26.41 13.78 -5.81
C TRP A 22 26.62 14.37 -7.20
N ALA A 23 27.74 15.07 -7.43
CA ALA A 23 28.11 15.58 -8.75
C ALA A 23 28.29 14.45 -9.77
N ARG A 24 28.94 13.35 -9.37
CA ARG A 24 29.11 12.15 -10.22
C ARG A 24 27.77 11.48 -10.54
N LEU A 25 26.87 11.39 -9.56
CA LEU A 25 25.54 10.81 -9.75
C LEU A 25 24.71 11.64 -10.74
N LYS A 26 24.65 12.96 -10.54
CA LYS A 26 23.93 13.89 -11.42
C LYS A 26 24.44 13.89 -12.86
N ARG A 27 25.73 13.64 -13.08
CA ARG A 27 26.31 13.57 -14.43
C ARG A 27 25.83 12.35 -15.23
N ASN A 28 25.36 11.29 -14.56
CA ASN A 28 24.86 10.08 -15.21
C ASN A 28 23.34 10.07 -15.28
N ARG A 29 22.80 10.34 -16.49
CA ARG A 29 21.35 10.35 -16.74
C ARG A 29 20.68 9.00 -16.47
N ALA A 30 21.35 7.88 -16.77
CA ALA A 30 20.81 6.55 -16.51
C ALA A 30 20.70 6.23 -15.01
N ALA A 31 21.72 6.64 -14.23
CA ALA A 31 21.68 6.48 -12.77
C ALA A 31 20.65 7.41 -12.09
N MET A 32 20.45 8.62 -12.62
CA MET A 32 19.39 9.49 -12.13
C MET A 32 18.00 8.94 -12.42
N PHE A 33 17.81 8.27 -13.56
CA PHE A 33 16.54 7.61 -13.88
C PHE A 33 16.22 6.49 -12.87
N SER A 34 17.20 5.63 -12.55
CA SER A 34 16.98 4.60 -11.53
C SER A 34 16.74 5.18 -10.14
N LEU A 35 17.41 6.29 -9.78
CA LEU A 35 17.14 7.00 -8.53
C LEU A 35 15.68 7.48 -8.45
N TYR A 36 15.16 8.10 -9.52
CA TYR A 36 13.76 8.53 -9.56
C TYR A 36 12.78 7.35 -9.52
N TYR A 37 13.09 6.26 -10.22
CA TYR A 37 12.27 5.05 -10.22
C TYR A 37 12.17 4.44 -8.82
N LEU A 38 13.30 4.32 -8.12
CA LEU A 38 13.33 3.83 -6.74
C LEU A 38 12.60 4.77 -5.78
N ALA A 39 12.77 6.09 -5.95
CA ALA A 39 12.04 7.07 -5.15
C ALA A 39 10.53 6.93 -5.37
N PHE A 40 10.08 6.79 -6.61
CA PHE A 40 8.68 6.59 -6.96
C PHE A 40 8.09 5.32 -6.34
N ILE A 41 8.76 4.18 -6.45
CA ILE A 41 8.34 2.93 -5.80
C ILE A 41 8.29 3.08 -4.27
N SER A 42 9.26 3.78 -3.69
CA SER A 42 9.31 4.01 -2.25
C SER A 42 8.11 4.83 -1.79
N VAL A 43 7.74 5.88 -2.52
CA VAL A 43 6.53 6.67 -2.24
C VAL A 43 5.28 5.79 -2.33
N ILE A 44 5.13 5.01 -3.41
CA ILE A 44 3.98 4.10 -3.55
C ILE A 44 3.93 3.09 -2.40
N SER A 45 5.07 2.58 -1.95
CA SER A 45 5.10 1.58 -0.88
C SER A 45 4.71 2.17 0.48
N VAL A 46 5.10 3.42 0.74
CA VAL A 46 4.78 4.12 1.99
C VAL A 46 3.32 4.59 2.01
N PHE A 47 2.83 5.16 0.90
CA PHE A 47 1.49 5.73 0.83
C PHE A 47 0.43 4.75 0.29
N GLY A 48 0.83 3.66 -0.34
CA GLY A 48 -0.06 2.64 -0.88
C GLY A 48 -1.05 2.09 0.15
N PRO A 49 -0.62 1.73 1.36
CA PRO A 49 -1.53 1.28 2.42
C PRO A 49 -2.58 2.31 2.83
N MET A 50 -2.30 3.61 2.68
CA MET A 50 -3.27 4.67 3.01
C MET A 50 -4.36 4.83 1.94
N VAL A 51 -4.11 4.37 0.71
CA VAL A 51 -5.05 4.46 -0.41
C VAL A 51 -5.91 3.20 -0.53
N VAL A 52 -5.42 2.05 -0.04
CA VAL A 52 -6.13 0.78 -0.09
C VAL A 52 -7.12 0.69 1.07
N PRO A 53 -8.43 0.50 0.82
CA PRO A 53 -9.45 0.47 1.88
C PRO A 53 -9.46 -0.83 2.71
N HIS A 54 -8.59 -1.79 2.36
CA HIS A 54 -8.52 -3.09 3.03
C HIS A 54 -7.30 -3.14 3.95
N GLU A 55 -7.56 -3.39 5.23
CA GLU A 55 -6.52 -3.58 6.24
C GLU A 55 -5.74 -4.87 5.97
N TYR A 56 -4.40 -4.76 5.92
CA TYR A 56 -3.50 -5.90 5.68
C TYR A 56 -3.58 -6.98 6.76
N THR A 57 -4.10 -6.63 7.95
CA THR A 57 -4.27 -7.54 9.09
C THR A 57 -5.58 -8.31 9.06
N THR A 58 -6.49 -8.02 8.12
CA THR A 58 -7.80 -8.67 8.11
C THR A 58 -7.71 -10.06 7.48
N ILE A 59 -7.92 -11.08 8.30
CA ILE A 59 -7.93 -12.49 7.88
C ILE A 59 -9.38 -12.95 7.77
N TYR A 60 -9.82 -13.30 6.57
CA TYR A 60 -11.15 -13.87 6.33
C TYR A 60 -11.13 -15.40 6.36
N GLY A 61 -11.24 -15.99 7.56
CA GLY A 61 -11.21 -17.44 7.76
C GLY A 61 -12.28 -18.22 6.99
N ASP A 62 -13.45 -17.61 6.77
CA ASP A 62 -14.58 -18.24 6.09
C ASP A 62 -14.37 -18.43 4.57
N TYR A 63 -13.36 -17.77 3.99
CA TYR A 63 -13.12 -17.76 2.54
C TYR A 63 -11.84 -18.48 2.10
N VAL A 64 -11.17 -19.22 2.99
CA VAL A 64 -9.86 -19.86 2.72
C VAL A 64 -9.87 -20.85 1.55
N ARG A 65 -10.99 -21.56 1.34
CA ARG A 65 -11.15 -22.59 0.28
C ARG A 65 -12.12 -22.17 -0.82
N MET A 66 -12.40 -20.88 -0.93
CA MET A 66 -13.34 -20.35 -1.91
C MET A 66 -12.70 -20.37 -3.32
N PRO A 67 -13.41 -20.79 -4.38
CA PRO A 67 -12.87 -20.74 -5.73
C PRO A 67 -12.61 -19.28 -6.16
N PRO A 68 -11.67 -19.04 -7.09
CA PRO A 68 -11.41 -17.70 -7.61
C PRO A 68 -12.67 -17.13 -8.28
N SER A 69 -12.99 -15.87 -8.01
CA SER A 69 -14.10 -15.15 -8.63
C SER A 69 -13.67 -13.77 -9.11
N LEU A 70 -14.36 -13.28 -10.14
CA LEU A 70 -14.22 -11.90 -10.62
C LEU A 70 -15.12 -10.92 -9.85
N SER A 71 -16.09 -11.44 -9.09
CA SER A 71 -16.94 -10.66 -8.19
C SER A 71 -16.42 -10.72 -6.76
N ALA A 72 -16.63 -9.66 -5.99
CA ALA A 72 -16.34 -9.66 -4.56
C ALA A 72 -17.24 -10.67 -3.82
N TYR A 73 -16.65 -11.40 -2.88
CA TYR A 73 -17.41 -12.16 -1.90
C TYR A 73 -17.87 -11.24 -0.77
N PRO A 74 -19.00 -11.53 -0.10
CA PRO A 74 -19.92 -12.64 -0.33
C PRO A 74 -20.84 -12.43 -1.54
N LYS A 75 -21.12 -13.51 -2.29
CA LYS A 75 -22.06 -13.46 -3.42
C LYS A 75 -23.52 -13.32 -2.90
N PRO A 76 -24.44 -12.70 -3.68
CA PRO A 76 -25.85 -12.54 -3.28
C PRO A 76 -26.53 -13.84 -2.83
N ASP A 77 -26.19 -14.96 -3.48
CA ASP A 77 -26.76 -16.27 -3.18
C ASP A 77 -26.35 -16.78 -1.78
N MET A 78 -25.13 -16.45 -1.33
CA MET A 78 -24.63 -16.83 -0.01
C MET A 78 -25.34 -16.06 1.11
N ILE A 79 -25.69 -14.80 0.84
CA ILE A 79 -26.40 -13.93 1.79
C ILE A 79 -27.81 -14.48 2.01
N GLN A 80 -28.52 -14.82 0.93
CA GLN A 80 -29.87 -15.39 1.01
C GLN A 80 -29.91 -16.74 1.73
N GLY A 81 -28.95 -17.62 1.46
CA GLY A 81 -28.84 -18.92 2.13
C GLY A 81 -28.60 -18.77 3.64
N ALA A 82 -27.58 -17.99 4.02
CA ALA A 82 -27.26 -17.74 5.43
C ALA A 82 -28.42 -17.07 6.18
N LEU A 83 -29.12 -16.14 5.53
CA LEU A 83 -30.28 -15.47 6.10
C LEU A 83 -31.45 -16.43 6.34
N THR A 84 -31.74 -17.28 5.35
CA THR A 84 -32.79 -18.29 5.45
C THR A 84 -32.50 -19.27 6.59
N ASP A 85 -31.25 -19.72 6.71
CA ASP A 85 -30.83 -20.63 7.78
C ASP A 85 -30.92 -19.98 9.16
N ALA A 86 -30.53 -18.71 9.28
CA ALA A 86 -30.65 -17.94 10.51
C ALA A 86 -32.12 -17.77 10.93
N ILE A 87 -33.02 -17.46 9.98
CA ILE A 87 -34.44 -17.23 10.26
C ILE A 87 -35.18 -18.53 10.58
N LYS A 88 -34.83 -19.63 9.91
CA LYS A 88 -35.31 -20.97 10.29
C LYS A 88 -34.92 -21.33 11.73
N ARG A 89 -33.70 -21.00 12.18
CA ARG A 89 -33.28 -21.23 13.57
C ARG A 89 -34.08 -20.39 14.57
N MET A 90 -34.49 -19.18 14.19
CA MET A 90 -35.38 -18.33 14.99
C MET A 90 -36.85 -18.79 14.96
N ARG A 91 -37.17 -19.84 14.20
CA ARG A 91 -38.54 -20.36 13.99
C ARG A 91 -39.52 -19.31 13.47
N ALA A 92 -39.02 -18.38 12.67
CA ALA A 92 -39.79 -17.28 12.12
C ALA A 92 -39.81 -17.37 10.59
N ASN A 93 -40.72 -16.64 9.93
CA ASN A 93 -40.91 -16.73 8.48
C ASN A 93 -40.52 -15.42 7.78
N ILE A 94 -39.88 -15.51 6.61
CA ILE A 94 -39.44 -14.34 5.85
C ILE A 94 -40.61 -13.82 5.03
N LYS A 95 -41.02 -12.57 5.25
CA LYS A 95 -42.05 -11.93 4.44
C LYS A 95 -41.43 -11.14 3.29
N GLU A 96 -40.36 -10.39 3.57
CA GLU A 96 -39.65 -9.57 2.59
C GLU A 96 -38.21 -9.29 3.06
N TRP A 97 -37.25 -9.22 2.12
CA TRP A 97 -35.87 -8.86 2.41
C TRP A 97 -35.35 -7.86 1.37
N HIS A 98 -34.58 -6.87 1.82
CA HIS A 98 -33.88 -5.95 0.94
C HIS A 98 -32.48 -5.61 1.49
N GLN A 99 -31.55 -5.33 0.58
CA GLN A 99 -30.19 -4.93 0.94
C GLN A 99 -29.99 -3.46 0.61
N ASP A 100 -29.66 -2.67 1.63
CA ASP A 100 -29.28 -1.25 1.49
C ASP A 100 -27.78 -1.12 1.79
N GLY A 101 -26.97 -1.12 0.73
CA GLY A 101 -25.50 -1.11 0.82
C GLY A 101 -24.95 -2.28 1.63
N SER A 102 -24.45 -2.00 2.84
CA SER A 102 -23.88 -2.98 3.77
C SER A 102 -24.88 -3.55 4.79
N ARG A 103 -26.14 -3.09 4.78
CA ARG A 103 -27.17 -3.52 5.73
C ARG A 103 -28.21 -4.40 5.05
N VAL A 104 -28.56 -5.49 5.71
CA VAL A 104 -29.65 -6.39 5.29
C VAL A 104 -30.84 -6.14 6.20
N ILE A 105 -31.95 -5.67 5.63
CA ILE A 105 -33.20 -5.43 6.35
C ILE A 105 -34.15 -6.58 6.01
N VAL A 106 -34.72 -7.20 7.05
CA VAL A 106 -35.61 -8.35 6.88
C VAL A 106 -36.86 -8.17 7.71
N THR A 107 -38.01 -8.29 7.03
CA THR A 107 -39.32 -8.29 7.67
C THR A 107 -39.71 -9.73 7.95
N VAL A 108 -39.85 -10.06 9.23
CA VAL A 108 -40.11 -11.41 9.71
C VAL A 108 -41.51 -11.49 10.32
N THR A 109 -42.20 -12.62 10.15
CA THR A 109 -43.50 -12.95 10.78
C THR A 109 -43.38 -14.18 11.67
#